data_AF-A0A7X9Q111-F1
#
_entry.id   AF-A0A7X9Q111-F1
#
_cell.length_a   1.000
_cell.length_b   1.000
_cell.length_c   1.000
_cell.angle_alpha   90.00
_cell.angle_beta   90.00
_cell.angle_gamma   90.00
#
_symmetry.space_group_name_H-M   'P 1'
#
loop_
_entity.id
_entity.type
_entity.pdbx_description
1 polymer ?
#
loop_
_entity_poly.entity_id
_entity_poly.type
_entity_poly.pdbx_seq_one_letter_code
_entity_poly.pdbx_strand_id
1 'polypeptide(L)'
;MNRRARLCAAAVCLAFVLAPLSVHALAGEPDLSSVQIELADLPSGFRAVPDSDLVEVGGSAKQVGEALERSLAEASLQQYLVYASDSGDELLELVVVGPLIAPERVGMSREMADSSALADDLMPSFTLYVEQSEPRIIDTAGIGEASVGFTVDSRLTSDLATVTNILGVPWTSATSQFLLALRGEYVVVMMTQHVGSGAPGVDFLAVARRVDAHLAAALGLATPGVYRAGGTFSPSVANNIPTIGDISTEPSVAVANLVLAAVAVIVLTIAMRLLNTTLVRHEDALEQVLRPARALRRWWTAGDSALDQRLGRGA
;
A
#
# COMPACT_ATOMS: atom_id res chain seq x y z
N MET A 1 -0.44 -21.23 -15.77
CA MET A 1 0.22 -20.86 -14.49
C MET A 1 -0.81 -20.15 -13.63
N ASN A 2 -1.19 -20.73 -12.49
CA ASN A 2 -2.30 -20.24 -11.66
C ASN A 2 -2.00 -18.86 -11.07
N ARG A 3 -2.98 -17.93 -11.05
CA ARG A 3 -2.86 -16.59 -10.45
C ARG A 3 -2.40 -16.62 -8.97
N ARG A 4 -2.74 -17.68 -8.22
CA ARG A 4 -2.21 -17.94 -6.87
C ARG A 4 -0.67 -18.04 -6.81
N ALA A 5 -0.02 -18.47 -7.89
CA ALA A 5 1.43 -18.54 -7.96
C ALA A 5 2.08 -17.17 -8.19
N ARG A 6 1.33 -16.14 -8.62
CA ARG A 6 1.87 -14.79 -8.86
C ARG A 6 1.91 -13.95 -7.59
N LEU A 7 0.88 -14.03 -6.73
CA LEU A 7 0.92 -13.46 -5.38
C LEU A 7 2.05 -14.09 -4.52
N CYS A 8 2.27 -15.40 -4.64
CA CYS A 8 3.45 -16.04 -4.04
C CYS A 8 4.77 -15.63 -4.73
N ALA A 9 4.78 -15.34 -6.04
CA ALA A 9 6.00 -14.95 -6.74
C ALA A 9 6.43 -13.50 -6.46
N ALA A 10 5.47 -12.58 -6.26
CA ALA A 10 5.77 -11.22 -5.81
C ALA A 10 6.40 -11.23 -4.40
N ALA A 11 5.85 -12.03 -3.49
CA ALA A 11 6.41 -12.23 -2.15
C ALA A 11 7.77 -12.96 -2.14
N VAL A 12 8.00 -13.91 -3.07
CA VAL A 12 9.25 -14.69 -3.13
C VAL A 12 10.40 -13.90 -3.79
N CYS A 13 10.12 -12.89 -4.61
CA CYS A 13 11.18 -12.05 -5.19
C CYS A 13 11.81 -11.08 -4.17
N LEU A 14 11.17 -10.83 -3.02
CA LEU A 14 11.72 -9.98 -1.96
C LEU A 14 12.76 -10.69 -1.06
N ALA A 15 12.78 -12.03 -1.06
CA ALA A 15 13.58 -12.84 -0.12
C ALA A 15 15.02 -13.15 -0.59
N PHE A 16 15.42 -12.73 -1.79
CA PHE A 16 16.78 -12.98 -2.31
C PHE A 16 17.48 -11.67 -2.62
N VAL A 17 17.98 -10.97 -1.59
CA VAL A 17 19.22 -10.17 -1.60
C VAL A 17 19.41 -9.60 -0.18
N LEU A 18 20.43 -10.13 0.51
CA LEU A 18 21.22 -9.57 1.63
C LEU A 18 20.95 -10.08 3.06
N ALA A 19 22.06 -10.55 3.64
CA ALA A 19 22.27 -10.99 5.00
C ALA A 19 22.08 -9.86 6.04
N PRO A 20 21.80 -10.19 7.31
CA PRO A 20 21.44 -9.20 8.31
C PRO A 20 22.68 -8.48 8.85
N LEU A 21 22.68 -7.16 8.76
CA LEU A 21 23.49 -6.29 9.62
C LEU A 21 22.54 -5.43 10.47
N SER A 22 22.36 -5.92 11.70
CA SER A 22 22.31 -5.16 12.95
C SER A 22 21.10 -4.26 13.25
N VAL A 23 20.30 -4.76 14.19
CA VAL A 23 19.95 -4.15 15.49
C VAL A 23 19.77 -2.63 15.48
N HIS A 24 18.52 -2.19 15.63
CA HIS A 24 18.20 -1.02 16.44
C HIS A 24 17.16 -1.42 17.49
N ALA A 25 17.57 -1.36 18.75
CA ALA A 25 16.68 -1.42 19.91
C ALA A 25 16.43 0.00 20.43
N LEU A 26 15.22 0.19 20.97
CA LEU A 26 14.79 1.26 21.90
C LEU A 26 14.43 2.64 21.28
N ALA A 27 13.43 2.65 20.41
CA ALA A 27 12.33 3.58 20.57
C ALA A 27 11.13 2.75 21.08
N GLY A 28 10.38 3.22 22.08
CA GLY A 28 9.15 2.53 22.47
C GLY A 28 8.25 2.41 21.24
N GLU A 29 7.59 1.27 21.05
CA GLU A 29 6.64 1.10 19.95
C GLU A 29 5.63 2.27 19.98
N PRO A 30 5.37 2.91 18.83
CA PRO A 30 4.45 4.03 18.78
C PRO A 30 3.06 3.58 19.24
N ASP A 31 2.39 4.40 20.05
CA ASP A 31 1.01 4.12 20.45
C ASP A 31 0.07 4.37 19.27
N LEU A 32 -0.34 3.28 18.64
CA LEU A 32 -1.24 3.31 17.48
C LEU A 32 -2.72 3.41 17.89
N SER A 33 -3.09 3.45 19.17
CA SER A 33 -4.50 3.49 19.60
C SER A 33 -5.28 4.70 19.07
N SER A 34 -4.57 5.76 18.69
CA SER A 34 -5.12 6.95 18.03
C SER A 34 -5.37 6.78 16.52
N VAL A 35 -4.81 5.74 15.90
CA VAL A 35 -4.96 5.40 14.47
C VAL A 35 -6.25 4.63 14.27
N GLN A 36 -7.36 5.32 14.48
CA GLN A 36 -8.71 4.79 14.34
C GLN A 36 -9.57 5.79 13.55
N ILE A 37 -10.74 5.33 13.10
CA ILE A 37 -11.75 6.18 12.47
C ILE A 37 -12.68 6.67 13.58
N GLU A 38 -12.81 7.99 13.73
CA GLU A 38 -13.80 8.53 14.66
C GLU A 38 -15.20 8.32 14.09
N LEU A 39 -16.16 7.87 14.90
CA LEU A 39 -17.54 7.69 14.45
C LEU A 39 -18.16 9.01 13.94
N ALA A 40 -17.65 10.16 14.39
CA ALA A 40 -18.06 11.48 13.91
C ALA A 40 -17.64 11.76 12.46
N ASP A 41 -16.69 11.00 11.92
CA ASP A 41 -16.23 11.09 10.53
C ASP A 41 -17.04 10.20 9.59
N LEU A 42 -17.97 9.40 10.15
CA LEU A 42 -18.80 8.48 9.41
C LEU A 42 -20.25 9.00 9.34
N PRO A 43 -21.03 8.56 8.34
CA PRO A 43 -22.46 8.84 8.30
C PRO A 43 -23.17 8.41 9.58
N SER A 44 -24.26 9.10 9.93
CA SER A 44 -25.09 8.73 11.07
C SER A 44 -25.59 7.30 10.95
N GLY A 45 -25.52 6.53 12.04
CA GLY A 45 -25.91 5.11 12.06
C GLY A 45 -24.74 4.15 11.83
N PHE A 46 -23.50 4.63 11.75
CA PHE A 46 -22.32 3.76 11.81
C PHE A 46 -21.96 3.40 13.25
N ARG A 47 -21.46 2.17 13.43
CA ARG A 47 -20.90 1.66 14.68
C ARG A 47 -19.64 0.85 14.44
N ALA A 48 -18.78 0.78 15.45
CA ALA A 48 -17.69 -0.19 15.47
C ALA A 48 -18.27 -1.61 15.60
N VAL A 49 -17.71 -2.55 14.85
CA VAL A 49 -18.11 -3.96 14.85
C VAL A 49 -17.00 -4.79 15.52
N PRO A 50 -17.31 -5.58 16.55
CA PRO A 50 -16.32 -6.44 17.17
C PRO A 50 -16.01 -7.65 16.27
N ASP A 51 -14.78 -8.16 16.35
CA ASP A 51 -14.34 -9.32 15.57
C ASP A 51 -15.23 -10.57 15.74
N SER A 52 -15.89 -10.71 16.91
CA SER A 52 -16.82 -11.81 17.18
C SER A 52 -18.06 -11.85 16.29
N ASP A 53 -18.40 -10.71 15.68
CA ASP A 53 -19.61 -10.54 14.87
C ASP A 53 -19.32 -10.71 13.37
N LEU A 54 -18.05 -10.94 13.01
CA LEU A 54 -17.60 -11.12 11.64
C LEU A 54 -17.74 -12.58 11.21
N VAL A 55 -18.26 -12.81 10.00
CA VAL A 55 -18.55 -14.14 9.44
C VAL A 55 -17.34 -14.72 8.66
N GLU A 56 -16.25 -13.94 8.52
CA GLU A 56 -15.06 -14.24 7.70
C GLU A 56 -15.37 -14.89 6.34
N VAL A 57 -15.66 -14.03 5.36
CA VAL A 57 -15.80 -14.41 3.95
C VAL A 57 -14.65 -13.79 3.16
N GLY A 58 -14.25 -14.41 2.04
CA GLY A 58 -13.25 -13.87 1.13
C GLY A 58 -13.52 -12.40 0.79
N GLY A 59 -12.55 -11.52 1.02
CA GLY A 59 -12.61 -10.12 0.58
C GLY A 59 -12.65 -9.00 1.56
N SER A 60 -12.02 -9.22 2.69
CA SER A 60 -11.71 -8.19 3.67
C SER A 60 -10.36 -7.51 3.40
N ALA A 61 -10.21 -6.29 3.92
CA ALA A 61 -8.91 -5.65 4.08
C ALA A 61 -8.00 -6.49 4.99
N LYS A 62 -8.58 -7.18 5.99
CA LYS A 62 -7.87 -8.11 6.89
C LYS A 62 -7.05 -9.14 6.12
N GLN A 63 -7.62 -9.75 5.07
CA GLN A 63 -6.91 -10.74 4.27
C GLN A 63 -5.70 -10.17 3.54
N VAL A 64 -5.76 -8.91 3.11
CA VAL A 64 -4.61 -8.21 2.53
C VAL A 64 -3.57 -7.95 3.61
N GLY A 65 -3.98 -7.49 4.79
CA GLY A 65 -3.10 -7.29 5.95
C GLY A 65 -2.34 -8.56 6.36
N GLU A 66 -3.06 -9.68 6.51
CA GLU A 66 -2.48 -10.99 6.82
C GLU A 66 -1.60 -11.53 5.68
N ALA A 67 -1.88 -11.16 4.44
CA ALA A 67 -1.01 -11.49 3.32
C ALA A 67 0.30 -10.69 3.36
N LEU A 68 0.22 -9.40 3.71
CA LEU A 68 1.38 -8.53 3.92
C LEU A 68 2.25 -9.05 5.06
N GLU A 69 1.67 -9.29 6.24
CA GLU A 69 2.37 -9.88 7.40
C GLU A 69 3.09 -11.18 7.04
N ARG A 70 2.45 -12.09 6.29
CA ARG A 70 3.09 -13.35 5.87
C ARG A 70 4.19 -13.17 4.82
N SER A 71 4.17 -12.06 4.07
CA SER A 71 5.11 -11.80 2.97
C SER A 71 6.32 -10.98 3.40
N LEU A 72 6.18 -10.23 4.49
CA LEU A 72 7.20 -9.35 5.06
C LEU A 72 7.94 -10.10 6.17
N ALA A 73 9.22 -9.80 6.35
CA ALA A 73 10.10 -10.52 7.26
C ALA A 73 9.86 -10.14 8.72
N GLU A 74 9.60 -8.86 9.00
CA GLU A 74 9.48 -8.34 10.38
C GLU A 74 8.13 -7.68 10.68
N ALA A 75 7.34 -7.35 9.65
CA ALA A 75 6.07 -6.67 9.85
C ALA A 75 5.00 -7.59 10.45
N SER A 76 4.18 -7.06 11.35
CA SER A 76 3.03 -7.76 11.92
C SER A 76 1.76 -6.96 11.74
N LEU A 77 0.61 -7.64 11.81
CA LEU A 77 -0.68 -6.97 11.85
C LEU A 77 -0.86 -6.30 13.22
N GLN A 78 -0.85 -4.97 13.22
CA GLN A 78 -0.93 -4.16 14.44
C GLN A 78 -2.36 -3.92 14.87
N GLN A 79 -3.23 -3.63 13.90
CA GLN A 79 -4.62 -3.30 14.13
C GLN A 79 -5.50 -3.79 12.99
N TYR A 80 -6.71 -4.21 13.36
CA TYR A 80 -7.81 -4.42 12.44
C TYR A 80 -9.09 -3.86 13.09
N LEU A 81 -9.74 -2.93 12.40
CA LEU A 81 -10.94 -2.25 12.86
C LEU A 81 -12.00 -2.31 11.77
N VAL A 82 -13.24 -2.58 12.17
CA VAL A 82 -14.39 -2.63 11.27
C VAL A 82 -15.47 -1.68 11.78
N TYR A 83 -16.03 -0.92 10.85
CA TYR A 83 -17.17 -0.05 11.07
C TYR A 83 -18.26 -0.40 10.07
N ALA A 84 -19.51 -0.36 10.52
CA ALA A 84 -20.64 -0.71 9.67
C ALA A 84 -21.83 0.20 9.93
N SER A 85 -22.63 0.45 8.90
CA SER A 85 -23.97 1.01 9.04
C SER A 85 -24.86 0.07 9.86
N ASP A 86 -25.91 0.61 10.49
CA ASP A 86 -26.85 -0.19 11.29
C ASP A 86 -27.55 -1.28 10.48
N SER A 87 -27.75 -1.06 9.17
CA SER A 87 -28.25 -2.02 8.19
C SER A 87 -27.22 -3.07 7.76
N GLY A 88 -25.93 -2.81 7.97
CA GLY A 88 -24.82 -3.66 7.54
C GLY A 88 -24.59 -3.69 6.03
N ASP A 89 -25.24 -2.79 5.29
CA ASP A 89 -25.10 -2.63 3.84
C ASP A 89 -23.88 -1.76 3.45
N GLU A 90 -23.31 -1.01 4.39
CA GLU A 90 -22.08 -0.27 4.16
C GLU A 90 -21.06 -0.57 5.27
N LEU A 91 -19.83 -0.83 4.85
CA LEU A 91 -18.72 -1.28 5.67
C LEU A 91 -17.50 -0.42 5.39
N LEU A 92 -16.69 -0.24 6.43
CA LEU A 92 -15.36 0.35 6.35
C LEU A 92 -14.41 -0.46 7.23
N GLU A 93 -13.36 -0.98 6.62
CA GLU A 93 -12.32 -1.75 7.27
C GLU A 93 -11.00 -0.96 7.23
N LEU A 94 -10.27 -1.00 8.34
CA LEU A 94 -8.94 -0.41 8.50
C LEU A 94 -7.99 -1.47 9.05
N VAL A 95 -6.86 -1.66 8.39
CA VAL A 95 -5.75 -2.49 8.86
C VAL A 95 -4.49 -1.66 8.89
N VAL A 96 -3.70 -1.82 9.95
CA VAL A 96 -2.35 -1.25 10.06
C VAL A 96 -1.37 -2.41 10.17
N VAL A 97 -0.36 -2.42 9.28
CA VAL A 97 0.70 -3.43 9.24
C VAL A 97 2.05 -2.74 9.43
N GLY A 98 2.88 -3.29 10.31
CA GLY A 98 4.26 -2.81 10.53
C GLY A 98 4.83 -3.23 11.89
N PRO A 99 5.99 -2.66 12.26
CA PRO A 99 6.84 -1.82 11.44
C PRO A 99 7.49 -2.60 10.28
N LEU A 100 7.77 -1.90 9.18
CA LEU A 100 8.49 -2.42 8.01
C LEU A 100 9.96 -2.03 8.11
N ILE A 101 10.86 -2.96 7.79
CA ILE A 101 12.28 -2.64 7.64
C ILE A 101 12.54 -1.84 6.36
N ALA A 102 13.67 -1.12 6.30
CA ALA A 102 13.99 -0.25 5.17
C ALA A 102 13.88 -0.91 3.77
N PRO A 103 14.34 -2.16 3.54
CA PRO A 103 14.17 -2.83 2.25
C PRO A 103 12.70 -3.04 1.87
N GLU A 104 11.84 -3.41 2.83
CA GLU A 104 10.41 -3.63 2.61
C GLU A 104 9.70 -2.33 2.24
N ARG A 105 10.05 -1.23 2.92
CA ARG A 105 9.53 0.11 2.61
C ARG A 105 9.87 0.54 1.19
N VAL A 106 11.12 0.32 0.77
CA VAL A 106 11.57 0.64 -0.60
C VAL A 106 10.86 -0.23 -1.63
N GLY A 107 10.69 -1.53 -1.35
CA GLY A 107 9.93 -2.45 -2.18
C GLY A 107 8.48 -1.99 -2.37
N MET A 108 7.79 -1.74 -1.26
CA MET A 108 6.39 -1.29 -1.24
C MET A 108 6.20 0.04 -1.97
N SER A 109 7.06 1.03 -1.70
CA SER A 109 7.03 2.32 -2.39
C SER A 109 7.22 2.17 -3.91
N ARG A 110 8.08 1.24 -4.34
CA ARG A 110 8.30 0.95 -5.75
C ARG A 110 7.11 0.24 -6.39
N GLU A 111 6.46 -0.69 -5.70
CA GLU A 111 5.24 -1.35 -6.19
C GLU A 111 4.09 -0.35 -6.34
N MET A 112 3.92 0.55 -5.36
CA MET A 112 2.91 1.62 -5.41
C MET A 112 3.14 2.64 -6.52
N ALA A 113 4.37 2.75 -7.04
CA ALA A 113 4.68 3.63 -8.17
C ALA A 113 4.02 3.17 -9.48
N ASP A 114 3.67 1.89 -9.62
CA ASP A 114 2.84 1.37 -10.71
C ASP A 114 1.44 1.02 -10.19
N SER A 115 0.65 2.08 -9.95
CA SER A 115 -0.68 1.98 -9.35
C SER A 115 -1.64 1.09 -10.14
N SER A 116 -1.48 1.00 -11.46
CA SER A 116 -2.29 0.12 -12.33
C SER A 116 -1.97 -1.35 -12.12
N ALA A 117 -0.70 -1.74 -12.18
CA ALA A 117 -0.30 -3.13 -12.00
C ALA A 117 -0.63 -3.62 -10.59
N LEU A 118 -0.39 -2.76 -9.59
CA LEU A 118 -0.69 -3.10 -8.21
C LEU A 118 -2.21 -3.19 -7.95
N ALA A 119 -3.03 -2.34 -8.57
CA ALA A 119 -4.49 -2.47 -8.48
C ALA A 119 -4.97 -3.80 -9.09
N ASP A 120 -4.43 -4.22 -10.23
CA ASP A 120 -4.76 -5.50 -10.86
C ASP A 120 -4.32 -6.72 -10.02
N ASP A 121 -3.21 -6.62 -9.31
CA ASP A 121 -2.71 -7.68 -8.42
C ASP A 121 -3.46 -7.71 -7.08
N LEU A 122 -3.88 -6.55 -6.59
CA LEU A 122 -4.69 -6.40 -5.38
C LEU A 122 -6.16 -6.68 -5.63
N MET A 123 -6.63 -6.65 -6.89
CA MET A 123 -7.95 -7.14 -7.25
C MET A 123 -8.04 -8.61 -6.83
N PRO A 124 -8.78 -8.90 -5.76
CA PRO A 124 -8.74 -10.23 -5.22
C PRO A 124 -9.44 -11.13 -6.23
N SER A 125 -9.00 -12.38 -6.28
CA SER A 125 -9.77 -13.41 -6.98
C SER A 125 -11.00 -13.71 -6.12
N PHE A 126 -11.94 -12.77 -6.06
CA PHE A 126 -13.15 -12.91 -5.29
C PHE A 126 -14.03 -13.94 -5.95
N THR A 127 -14.41 -14.89 -5.09
CA THR A 127 -15.53 -15.81 -5.15
C THR A 127 -15.93 -16.27 -6.56
N LEU A 128 -15.97 -17.60 -6.74
CA LEU A 128 -16.83 -18.16 -7.79
C LEU A 128 -18.18 -17.42 -7.75
N TYR A 129 -18.73 -17.11 -8.93
CA TYR A 129 -20.03 -16.45 -9.09
C TYR A 129 -20.05 -14.92 -8.92
N VAL A 130 -18.92 -14.24 -8.85
CA VAL A 130 -18.85 -12.77 -8.89
C VAL A 130 -18.09 -12.29 -10.13
N GLU A 131 -18.68 -11.36 -10.87
CA GLU A 131 -18.02 -10.58 -11.92
C GLU A 131 -17.64 -9.22 -11.35
N GLN A 132 -16.47 -8.73 -11.72
CA GLN A 132 -15.94 -7.45 -11.25
C GLN A 132 -15.59 -6.56 -12.44
N SER A 133 -15.85 -5.27 -12.30
CA SER A 133 -15.38 -4.27 -13.24
C SER A 133 -13.86 -4.16 -13.21
N GLU A 134 -13.27 -3.60 -14.26
CA GLU A 134 -11.89 -3.11 -14.20
C GLU A 134 -11.72 -2.10 -13.05
N PRO A 135 -10.54 -2.07 -12.40
CA PRO A 135 -10.30 -1.20 -11.27
C PRO A 135 -10.18 0.24 -11.76
N ARG A 136 -10.97 1.15 -11.17
CA ARG A 136 -10.91 2.58 -11.45
C ARG A 136 -10.01 3.25 -10.42
N ILE A 137 -8.84 3.70 -10.85
CA ILE A 137 -7.87 4.37 -9.97
C ILE A 137 -8.49 5.64 -9.37
N ILE A 138 -8.30 5.83 -8.07
CA ILE A 138 -8.72 7.00 -7.31
C ILE A 138 -7.49 7.88 -7.07
N ASP A 139 -7.67 9.20 -7.10
CA ASP A 139 -6.60 10.16 -6.75
C ASP A 139 -6.33 10.14 -5.23
N THR A 140 -5.17 9.58 -4.86
CA THR A 140 -4.70 9.46 -3.48
C THR A 140 -3.71 10.55 -3.08
N ALA A 141 -3.62 11.63 -3.85
CA ALA A 141 -2.72 12.75 -3.56
C ALA A 141 -2.85 13.23 -2.11
N GLY A 142 -1.69 13.34 -1.45
CA GLY A 142 -1.59 13.76 -0.05
C GLY A 142 -1.83 12.67 0.99
N ILE A 143 -2.07 11.41 0.59
CA ILE A 143 -2.19 10.26 1.49
C ILE A 143 -0.91 9.42 1.41
N GLY A 144 -0.29 9.14 2.55
CA GLY A 144 0.98 8.43 2.61
C GLY A 144 2.15 9.22 2.00
N GLU A 145 3.32 8.58 2.02
CA GLU A 145 4.49 8.92 1.19
C GLU A 145 4.39 8.25 -0.20
N ALA A 146 3.72 7.09 -0.25
CA ALA A 146 3.29 6.40 -1.44
C ALA A 146 1.92 5.78 -1.18
N SER A 147 1.04 5.79 -2.18
CA SER A 147 -0.28 5.18 -2.04
C SER A 147 -0.86 4.76 -3.40
N VAL A 148 -1.73 3.76 -3.35
CA VAL A 148 -2.58 3.34 -4.47
C VAL A 148 -4.00 3.20 -3.95
N GLY A 149 -4.97 3.72 -4.70
CA GLY A 149 -6.38 3.56 -4.39
C GLY A 149 -7.18 3.25 -5.65
N PHE A 150 -8.21 2.43 -5.52
CA PHE A 150 -9.08 2.07 -6.65
C PHE A 150 -10.50 1.75 -6.20
N THR A 151 -11.44 1.87 -7.13
CA THR A 151 -12.84 1.43 -6.97
C THR A 151 -13.14 0.27 -7.90
N VAL A 152 -13.88 -0.73 -7.41
CA VAL A 152 -14.37 -1.87 -8.19
C VAL A 152 -15.86 -2.05 -7.94
N ASP A 153 -16.63 -2.23 -9.01
CA ASP A 153 -18.02 -2.69 -8.91
C ASP A 153 -18.07 -4.20 -9.10
N SER A 154 -18.84 -4.87 -8.26
CA SER A 154 -19.01 -6.32 -8.26
C SER A 154 -20.47 -6.67 -8.47
N ARG A 155 -20.72 -7.74 -9.24
CA ARG A 155 -22.06 -8.25 -9.52
C ARG A 155 -22.08 -9.77 -9.43
N LEU A 156 -23.12 -10.30 -8.80
CA LEU A 156 -23.40 -11.73 -8.76
C LEU A 156 -23.79 -12.24 -10.16
N THR A 157 -23.15 -13.32 -10.61
CA THR A 157 -23.36 -13.94 -11.93
C THR A 157 -24.17 -15.23 -11.89
N SER A 158 -24.55 -15.71 -10.70
CA SER A 158 -25.34 -16.93 -10.52
C SER A 158 -26.47 -16.73 -9.52
N ASP A 159 -27.70 -16.96 -9.95
CA ASP A 159 -28.90 -16.92 -9.10
C ASP A 159 -28.95 -18.08 -8.07
N LEU A 160 -28.06 -19.07 -8.22
CA LEU A 160 -27.95 -20.23 -7.32
C LEU A 160 -26.93 -20.02 -6.19
N ALA A 161 -26.17 -18.93 -6.23
CA ALA A 161 -25.15 -18.62 -5.24
C ALA A 161 -25.61 -17.47 -4.33
N THR A 162 -25.47 -17.64 -3.03
CA THR A 162 -25.61 -16.55 -2.06
C THR A 162 -24.21 -16.07 -1.70
N VAL A 163 -23.88 -14.83 -2.06
CA VAL A 163 -22.66 -14.16 -1.61
C VAL A 163 -23.05 -13.13 -0.56
N THR A 164 -22.29 -13.10 0.53
CA THR A 164 -22.50 -12.19 1.65
C THR A 164 -21.26 -11.33 1.87
N ASN A 165 -21.43 -10.18 2.52
CA ASN A 165 -20.30 -9.41 3.05
C ASN A 165 -19.78 -10.01 4.37
N ILE A 166 -18.79 -9.36 5.00
CA ILE A 166 -18.18 -9.84 6.25
C ILE A 166 -19.13 -9.86 7.45
N LEU A 167 -20.31 -9.22 7.36
CA LEU A 167 -21.38 -9.28 8.37
C LEU A 167 -22.47 -10.30 8.03
N GLY A 168 -22.30 -11.07 6.95
CA GLY A 168 -23.32 -12.02 6.51
C GLY A 168 -24.50 -11.38 5.75
N VAL A 169 -24.42 -10.10 5.38
CA VAL A 169 -25.48 -9.44 4.59
C VAL A 169 -25.39 -9.90 3.13
N PRO A 170 -26.44 -10.53 2.58
CA PRO A 170 -26.43 -11.02 1.21
C PRO A 170 -26.52 -9.87 0.21
N TRP A 171 -25.84 -10.01 -0.93
CA TRP A 171 -25.82 -8.99 -1.96
C TRP A 171 -25.78 -9.55 -3.38
N THR A 172 -26.34 -8.79 -4.31
CA THR A 172 -26.31 -9.07 -5.76
C THR A 172 -25.42 -8.08 -6.52
N SER A 173 -25.22 -6.88 -5.96
CA SER A 173 -24.25 -5.90 -6.40
C SER A 173 -23.56 -5.26 -5.20
N ALA A 174 -22.29 -4.91 -5.37
CA ALA A 174 -21.52 -4.15 -4.39
C ALA A 174 -20.52 -3.22 -5.07
N THR A 175 -20.28 -2.06 -4.49
CA THR A 175 -19.18 -1.17 -4.86
C THR A 175 -18.17 -1.18 -3.72
N SER A 176 -16.91 -1.47 -4.05
CA SER A 176 -15.80 -1.48 -3.10
C SER A 176 -14.78 -0.42 -3.46
N GLN A 177 -14.32 0.33 -2.47
CA GLN A 177 -13.16 1.21 -2.61
C GLN A 177 -12.03 0.65 -1.77
N PHE A 178 -10.83 0.69 -2.30
CA PHE A 178 -9.64 0.13 -1.68
C PHE A 178 -8.52 1.17 -1.68
N LEU A 179 -7.71 1.16 -0.63
CA LEU A 179 -6.53 2.00 -0.47
C LEU A 179 -5.42 1.19 0.20
N LEU A 180 -4.24 1.28 -0.37
CA LEU A 180 -2.98 0.91 0.28
C LEU A 180 -2.10 2.15 0.37
N ALA A 181 -1.63 2.50 1.57
CA ALA A 181 -0.79 3.67 1.78
C ALA A 181 0.40 3.36 2.70
N LEU A 182 1.60 3.76 2.28
CA LEU A 182 2.83 3.68 3.08
C LEU A 182 3.05 5.02 3.81
N ARG A 183 3.24 4.97 5.12
CA ARG A 183 3.57 6.14 5.96
C ARG A 183 4.65 5.76 6.97
N GLY A 184 5.84 6.34 6.86
CA GLY A 184 6.98 5.94 7.67
C GLY A 184 7.26 4.44 7.52
N GLU A 185 7.18 3.70 8.62
CA GLU A 185 7.42 2.25 8.70
C GLU A 185 6.12 1.44 8.69
N TYR A 186 4.97 2.06 8.40
CA TYR A 186 3.67 1.39 8.49
C TYR A 186 2.93 1.44 7.16
N VAL A 187 2.20 0.37 6.87
CA VAL A 187 1.28 0.26 5.75
C VAL A 187 -0.15 0.27 6.28
N VAL A 188 -0.96 1.17 5.74
CA VAL A 188 -2.40 1.23 5.98
C VAL A 188 -3.11 0.56 4.81
N VAL A 189 -3.93 -0.43 5.13
CA VAL A 189 -4.92 -0.99 4.20
C VAL A 189 -6.28 -0.47 4.64
N MET A 190 -7.02 0.16 3.74
CA MET A 190 -8.39 0.59 4.02
C MET A 190 -9.31 0.15 2.90
N MET A 191 -10.49 -0.36 3.26
CA MET A 191 -11.48 -0.83 2.30
C MET A 191 -12.88 -0.40 2.72
N THR A 192 -13.68 0.10 1.78
CA THR A 192 -15.13 0.17 1.94
C THR A 192 -15.82 -0.85 1.08
N GLN A 193 -17.01 -1.26 1.52
CA GLN A 193 -17.94 -1.99 0.69
C GLN A 193 -19.34 -1.44 0.92
N HIS A 194 -20.00 -1.00 -0.14
CA HIS A 194 -21.40 -0.65 -0.15
C HIS A 194 -22.17 -1.68 -0.97
N VAL A 195 -23.20 -2.28 -0.37
CA VAL A 195 -24.09 -3.27 -0.97
C VAL A 195 -25.31 -2.57 -1.55
N GLY A 196 -25.66 -2.92 -2.79
CA GLY A 196 -26.86 -2.42 -3.46
C GLY A 196 -26.56 -1.52 -4.65
N SER A 197 -27.55 -0.68 -5.01
CA SER A 197 -27.53 0.17 -6.21
C SER A 197 -27.47 1.68 -5.90
N GLY A 198 -27.14 2.03 -4.66
CA GLY A 198 -26.96 3.40 -4.20
C GLY A 198 -25.51 3.89 -4.33
N ALA A 199 -25.30 5.17 -4.05
CA ALA A 199 -23.95 5.69 -3.83
C ALA A 199 -23.53 5.39 -2.38
N PRO A 200 -22.25 5.04 -2.15
CA PRO A 200 -21.72 4.90 -0.80
C PRO A 200 -21.89 6.23 -0.03
N GLY A 201 -22.29 6.12 1.24
CA GLY A 201 -22.44 7.27 2.13
C GLY A 201 -21.10 7.76 2.70
N VAL A 202 -20.10 6.88 2.79
CA VAL A 202 -18.77 7.20 3.33
C VAL A 202 -17.94 8.00 2.32
N ASP A 203 -17.44 9.17 2.72
CA ASP A 203 -16.39 9.87 1.98
C ASP A 203 -15.03 9.20 2.25
N PHE A 204 -14.76 8.15 1.47
CA PHE A 204 -13.60 7.27 1.65
C PHE A 204 -12.26 8.01 1.67
N LEU A 205 -12.07 9.00 0.79
CA LEU A 205 -10.81 9.75 0.73
C LEU A 205 -10.66 10.75 1.88
N ALA A 206 -11.76 11.35 2.34
CA ALA A 206 -11.70 12.21 3.53
C ALA A 206 -11.30 11.40 4.76
N VAL A 207 -11.89 10.21 4.94
CA VAL A 207 -11.54 9.30 6.04
C VAL A 207 -10.08 8.83 5.91
N ALA A 208 -9.64 8.45 4.70
CA ALA A 208 -8.26 8.04 4.43
C ALA A 208 -7.23 9.08 4.87
N ARG A 209 -7.45 10.35 4.51
CA ARG A 209 -6.56 11.46 4.87
C ARG A 209 -6.51 11.68 6.38
N ARG A 210 -7.62 11.47 7.07
CA ARG A 210 -7.66 11.61 8.53
C ARG A 210 -6.93 10.47 9.24
N VAL A 211 -7.14 9.23 8.81
CA VAL A 211 -6.38 8.06 9.30
C VAL A 211 -4.88 8.27 9.08
N ASP A 212 -4.48 8.70 7.88
CA ASP A 212 -3.10 9.01 7.56
C ASP A 212 -2.52 10.15 8.42
N ALA A 213 -3.30 11.20 8.69
CA ALA A 213 -2.90 12.28 9.59
C ALA A 213 -2.72 11.80 11.04
N HIS A 214 -3.60 10.92 11.53
CA HIS A 214 -3.48 10.31 12.85
C HIS A 214 -2.24 9.40 12.94
N LEU A 215 -1.99 8.59 11.91
CA LEU A 215 -0.79 7.77 11.83
C LEU A 215 0.48 8.63 11.79
N ALA A 216 0.52 9.67 10.96
CA ALA A 216 1.66 10.58 10.92
C ALA A 216 1.91 11.24 12.29
N ALA A 217 0.84 11.65 12.99
CA ALA A 217 0.96 12.22 14.33
C ALA A 217 1.47 11.20 15.36
N ALA A 218 0.97 9.96 15.35
CA ALA A 218 1.40 8.87 16.23
C ALA A 218 2.89 8.54 16.02
N LEU A 219 3.38 8.64 14.79
CA LEU A 219 4.77 8.42 14.42
C LEU A 219 5.68 9.65 14.65
N GLY A 220 5.12 10.78 15.12
CA GLY A 220 5.88 12.03 15.27
C GLY A 220 6.35 12.62 13.94
N LEU A 221 5.76 12.22 12.82
CA LEU A 221 6.07 12.72 11.49
C LEU A 221 5.36 14.06 11.31
N ALA A 222 6.14 15.12 11.01
CA ALA A 222 5.58 16.43 10.74
C ALA A 222 4.62 16.33 9.54
N THR A 223 3.34 16.61 9.77
CA THR A 223 2.33 16.62 8.70
C THR A 223 2.71 17.70 7.68
N PRO A 224 2.97 17.37 6.41
CA PRO A 224 3.14 18.38 5.37
C PRO A 224 1.75 18.99 5.11
N GLY A 225 1.38 20.06 5.82
CA GLY A 225 0.14 20.79 5.50
C GLY A 225 -0.52 21.58 6.63
N VAL A 226 -0.23 21.30 7.90
CA VAL A 226 -0.84 22.09 9.00
C VAL A 226 0.10 23.23 9.37
N TYR A 227 -0.16 24.41 8.80
CA TYR A 227 0.34 25.66 9.37
C TYR A 227 -0.26 25.80 10.77
N ARG A 228 0.51 25.49 11.82
CA ARG A 228 0.14 25.88 13.18
C ARG A 228 0.22 27.41 13.23
N ALA A 229 -0.91 28.09 13.34
CA ALA A 229 -0.91 29.47 13.78
C ALA A 229 -0.16 29.50 15.11
N GLY A 230 0.94 30.27 15.17
CA GLY A 230 1.78 30.36 16.35
C GLY A 230 0.93 30.79 17.55
N GLY A 231 0.59 29.82 18.40
CA GLY A 231 0.14 30.13 19.76
C GLY A 231 1.22 30.95 20.44
N THR A 232 0.80 31.96 21.20
CA THR A 232 1.69 32.85 21.95
C THR A 232 2.76 32.04 22.68
N PHE A 233 4.01 32.20 22.24
CA PHE A 233 5.20 31.66 22.87
C PHE A 233 5.22 32.11 24.34
N SER A 234 5.04 31.17 25.27
CA SER A 234 5.39 31.34 26.68
C SER A 234 6.24 30.15 27.10
N PRO A 235 7.56 30.17 26.87
CA PRO A 235 8.42 29.08 27.32
C PRO A 235 8.51 29.12 28.85
N SER A 236 8.04 28.06 29.52
CA SER A 236 8.52 27.75 30.87
C SER A 236 9.93 27.20 30.72
N VAL A 237 10.92 27.95 31.18
CA VAL A 237 12.34 27.56 31.19
C VAL A 237 12.49 26.30 32.05
N ALA A 238 12.69 25.15 31.41
CA ALA A 238 13.26 23.97 32.07
C ALA A 238 14.79 24.10 32.01
N ASN A 239 15.41 24.25 33.18
CA ASN A 239 16.85 24.43 33.34
C ASN A 239 17.65 23.14 33.03
N ASN A 240 17.81 22.79 31.76
CA ASN A 240 18.80 21.79 31.30
C ASN A 240 19.27 22.11 29.87
N ILE A 241 19.95 23.24 29.72
CA ILE A 241 20.66 23.60 28.48
C ILE A 241 22.09 23.06 28.59
N PRO A 242 22.57 22.21 27.64
CA PRO A 242 23.99 21.89 27.52
C PRO A 242 24.77 23.17 27.22
N THR A 243 25.79 23.46 28.02
CA THR A 243 26.61 24.66 27.84
C THR A 243 27.44 24.59 26.56
N ILE A 244 27.76 25.75 25.98
CA ILE A 244 28.48 26.00 24.71
C ILE A 244 29.88 25.32 24.62
N GLY A 245 30.35 24.64 25.67
CA GLY A 245 31.61 23.89 25.69
C GLY A 245 31.58 22.51 25.00
N ASP A 246 30.40 21.97 24.68
CA ASP A 246 30.26 20.58 24.19
C ASP A 246 30.23 20.43 22.66
N ILE A 247 30.37 21.51 21.90
CA ILE A 247 30.50 21.47 20.43
C ILE A 247 31.92 21.90 20.09
N SER A 248 32.70 21.01 19.47
CA SER A 248 33.99 21.37 18.88
C SER A 248 33.77 22.41 17.77
N THR A 249 34.21 23.65 18.02
CA THR A 249 34.11 24.80 17.12
C THR A 249 35.33 24.96 16.20
N GLU A 250 36.07 23.89 15.91
CA GLU A 250 37.20 23.98 14.98
C GLU A 250 36.71 24.21 13.54
N PRO A 251 36.98 25.38 12.92
CA PRO A 251 36.42 25.74 11.61
C PRO A 251 36.85 24.78 10.50
N SER A 252 37.99 24.13 10.66
CA SER A 252 38.54 23.14 9.72
C SER A 252 37.64 21.91 9.55
N VAL A 253 36.97 21.45 10.61
CA VAL A 253 36.16 20.22 10.60
C VAL A 253 34.78 20.46 9.99
N ALA A 254 34.15 21.60 10.30
CA ALA A 254 32.87 21.98 9.71
C ALA A 254 32.99 22.23 8.19
N VAL A 255 34.08 22.87 7.75
CA VAL A 255 34.35 23.09 6.33
C VAL A 255 34.72 21.78 5.62
N ALA A 256 35.49 20.89 6.25
CA ALA A 256 35.84 19.60 5.66
C ALA A 256 34.61 18.71 5.40
N ASN A 257 33.66 18.67 6.34
CA ASN A 257 32.43 17.89 6.18
C ASN A 257 31.53 18.45 5.06
N LEU A 258 31.41 19.78 4.95
CA LEU A 258 30.67 20.43 3.88
C LEU A 258 31.32 20.20 2.49
N VAL A 259 32.65 20.25 2.41
CA VAL A 259 33.38 19.97 1.18
C VAL A 259 33.25 18.50 0.78
N LEU A 260 33.31 17.57 1.73
CA LEU A 260 33.14 16.14 1.47
C LEU A 260 31.73 15.83 0.95
N ALA A 261 30.71 16.44 1.54
CA ALA A 261 29.33 16.31 1.09
C ALA A 261 29.16 16.85 -0.35
N ALA A 262 29.75 18.00 -0.66
CA ALA A 262 29.70 18.57 -2.00
C ALA A 262 30.41 17.68 -3.04
N VAL A 263 31.56 17.11 -2.72
CA VAL A 263 32.30 16.19 -3.60
C VAL A 263 31.51 14.91 -3.87
N ALA A 264 30.87 14.35 -2.84
CA ALA A 264 30.05 13.14 -2.98
C ALA A 264 28.88 13.35 -3.95
N VAL A 265 28.21 14.50 -3.87
CA VAL A 265 27.10 14.86 -4.77
C VAL A 265 27.58 15.02 -6.23
N ILE A 266 28.76 15.62 -6.44
CA ILE A 266 29.33 15.79 -7.78
C ILE A 266 29.68 14.42 -8.41
N VAL A 267 30.32 13.53 -7.65
CA VAL A 267 30.67 12.17 -8.13
C VAL A 267 29.42 11.38 -8.48
N LEU A 268 28.39 11.43 -7.63
CA LEU A 268 27.12 10.74 -7.86
C LEU A 268 26.41 11.25 -9.13
N THR A 269 26.42 12.57 -9.35
CA THR A 269 25.80 13.19 -10.52
C THR A 269 26.52 12.79 -11.81
N ILE A 270 27.86 12.73 -11.79
CA ILE A 270 28.65 12.29 -12.95
C ILE A 270 28.41 10.80 -13.24
N ALA A 271 28.33 9.96 -12.20
CA ALA A 271 28.06 8.53 -12.35
C ALA A 271 26.68 8.26 -12.98
N MET A 272 25.63 8.93 -12.50
CA MET A 272 24.28 8.82 -13.08
C MET A 272 24.24 9.30 -14.53
N ARG A 273 24.95 10.38 -14.84
CA ARG A 273 25.01 10.90 -16.21
C ARG A 273 25.75 9.93 -17.15
N LEU A 274 26.85 9.32 -16.71
CA LEU A 274 27.56 8.31 -17.50
C LEU A 274 26.71 7.06 -17.71
N LEU A 275 26.01 6.57 -16.67
CA LEU A 275 25.13 5.40 -16.75
C LEU A 275 23.97 5.61 -17.74
N ASN A 276 23.33 6.78 -17.68
CA ASN A 276 22.25 7.12 -18.62
C ASN A 276 22.79 7.26 -20.05
N THR A 277 23.99 7.82 -20.21
CA THR A 277 24.58 7.99 -21.55
C THR A 277 25.02 6.66 -22.15
N THR A 278 25.49 5.69 -21.34
CA THR A 278 25.85 4.35 -21.82
C THR A 278 24.64 3.49 -22.14
N LEU A 279 23.55 3.59 -21.36
CA LEU A 279 22.30 2.89 -21.63
C LEU A 279 21.66 3.34 -22.95
N VAL A 280 21.61 4.65 -23.20
CA VAL A 280 21.11 5.21 -24.46
C VAL A 280 21.99 4.82 -25.65
N ARG A 281 23.31 4.65 -25.43
CA ARG A 281 24.26 4.28 -26.51
C ARG A 281 24.26 2.78 -26.84
N HIS A 282 23.61 1.94 -26.04
CA HIS A 282 23.56 0.48 -26.23
C HIS A 282 22.12 -0.05 -26.41
N GLU A 283 21.15 0.85 -26.61
CA GLU A 283 19.74 0.53 -26.86
C GLU A 283 19.57 -0.36 -28.10
N ASP A 284 20.33 -0.11 -29.18
CA ASP A 284 20.31 -0.93 -30.41
C ASP A 284 20.84 -2.36 -30.21
N ALA A 285 21.81 -2.55 -29.31
CA ALA A 285 22.36 -3.86 -28.99
C ALA A 285 21.38 -4.68 -28.13
N LEU A 286 20.69 -4.02 -27.20
CA LEU A 286 19.61 -4.62 -26.40
C LEU A 286 18.41 -5.00 -27.28
N GLU A 287 18.07 -4.18 -28.28
CA GLU A 287 16.96 -4.48 -29.18
C GLU A 287 17.26 -5.70 -30.09
N GLN A 288 18.51 -5.86 -30.55
CA GLN A 288 18.93 -7.03 -31.33
C GLN A 288 18.84 -8.35 -30.55
N VAL A 289 19.12 -8.33 -29.25
CA VAL A 289 19.01 -9.51 -28.37
C VAL A 289 17.55 -9.89 -28.10
N LEU A 290 16.63 -8.92 -28.09
CA LEU A 290 15.22 -9.15 -27.76
C LEU A 290 14.33 -9.55 -28.95
N ARG A 291 14.75 -9.28 -30.20
CA ARG A 291 14.02 -9.69 -31.41
C ARG A 291 13.81 -11.22 -31.56
N PRO A 292 14.80 -12.11 -31.34
CA PRO A 292 14.58 -13.54 -31.47
C PRO A 292 13.60 -14.08 -30.40
N ALA A 293 13.61 -13.53 -29.19
CA ALA A 293 12.68 -13.90 -28.12
C ALA A 293 11.22 -13.55 -28.46
N ARG A 294 10.99 -12.42 -29.14
CA ARG A 294 9.66 -12.02 -29.61
C ARG A 294 9.16 -12.90 -30.76
N ALA A 295 10.04 -13.38 -31.64
CA ALA A 295 9.68 -14.29 -32.73
C ALA A 295 9.28 -15.68 -32.22
N LEU A 296 10.02 -16.23 -31.25
CA LEU A 296 9.71 -17.50 -30.58
C LEU A 296 8.35 -17.49 -29.89
N ARG A 297 7.97 -16.38 -29.25
CA ARG A 297 6.66 -16.22 -28.61
C ARG A 297 5.50 -16.22 -29.61
N ARG A 298 5.69 -15.66 -30.80
CA ARG A 298 4.68 -15.68 -31.88
C ARG A 298 4.50 -17.07 -32.47
N TRP A 299 5.57 -17.84 -32.59
CA TRP A 299 5.51 -19.24 -33.04
C TRP A 299 4.80 -20.14 -32.03
N TRP A 300 5.06 -19.94 -30.75
CA TRP A 300 4.41 -20.71 -29.68
C TRP A 300 2.89 -20.48 -29.64
N THR A 301 2.47 -19.22 -29.74
CA THR A 301 1.05 -18.85 -29.73
C THR A 301 0.29 -19.37 -30.95
N ALA A 302 0.93 -19.42 -32.13
CA ALA A 302 0.34 -20.03 -33.32
C ALA A 302 0.18 -21.56 -33.18
N GLY A 303 1.15 -22.22 -32.54
CA GLY A 303 1.11 -23.66 -32.25
C GLY A 303 -0.03 -24.06 -31.32
N ASP A 304 -0.25 -23.30 -30.25
CA ASP A 304 -1.35 -23.55 -29.30
C ASP A 304 -2.72 -23.41 -29.97
N SER A 305 -2.92 -22.37 -30.80
CA SER A 305 -4.17 -22.19 -31.53
C SER A 305 -4.45 -23.29 -32.57
N ALA A 306 -3.42 -23.90 -33.15
CA ALA A 306 -3.58 -25.03 -34.08
C ALA A 306 -3.89 -26.35 -33.35
N LEU A 307 -3.40 -26.50 -32.11
CA LEU A 307 -3.70 -27.63 -31.23
C LEU A 307 -5.13 -27.56 -30.70
N ASP A 308 -5.61 -26.38 -30.32
CA ASP A 308 -6.98 -26.16 -29.86
C ASP A 308 -8.02 -26.44 -30.96
N GLN A 309 -7.72 -26.09 -32.21
CA GLN A 309 -8.58 -26.41 -33.36
C GLN A 309 -8.64 -27.93 -33.66
N ARG A 310 -7.54 -28.67 -33.45
CA ARG A 310 -7.50 -30.12 -33.71
C ARG A 310 -8.11 -30.96 -32.59
N LEU A 311 -8.13 -30.44 -31.36
CA LEU A 311 -8.72 -31.12 -30.20
C LEU A 311 -10.24 -30.93 -30.09
N GLY A 312 -10.88 -30.27 -31.07
CA GLY A 312 -12.34 -30.18 -31.15
C GLY A 312 -12.99 -29.50 -29.94
N ARG A 313 -12.25 -28.67 -29.19
CA ARG A 313 -12.82 -27.82 -28.14
C ARG A 313 -13.29 -26.52 -28.78
N GLY A 314 -14.34 -26.65 -29.58
CA GLY A 314 -15.00 -25.57 -30.30
C GLY A 314 -16.47 -25.89 -30.51
N ALA A 315 -17.16 -26.22 -29.42
CA ALA A 315 -18.60 -26.11 -29.22
C ALA A 315 -18.88 -26.11 -27.72
#